data_AF-A0A2V8CAU3-F1
#
_entry.id   AF-A0A2V8CAU3-F1
#
_cell.length_a   1.000
_cell.length_b   1.000
_cell.length_c   1.000
_cell.angle_alpha   90.00
_cell.angle_beta   90.00
_cell.angle_gamma   90.00
#
_symmetry.space_group_name_H-M   'P 1'
#
loop_
_entity.id
_entity.type
_entity.pdbx_description
1 polymer ?
#
loop_
_entity_poly.entity_id
_entity_poly.type
_entity_poly.pdbx_seq_one_letter_code
_entity_poly.pdbx_strand_id
1 'polypeptide(L)'
;DTAQALYNTSVDLKTNSLVAGIDVLRAQVQLSTETQRLTAASNDAEKVKLQLARIIGLPLGQTFQLDPRLPELPDPTMTLEQAVEQAYRQRADYQAALERVKAAEAARQAIVGEALPSVRVNADYGEIGLTPASAQATYSVIGAVNIPIFQGGR
;
A
#
# COMPACT_ATOMS: atom_id res chain seq x y z
N ASP A 1 26.73 -1.16 30.25
CA ASP A 1 27.39 -0.92 31.56
C ASP A 1 27.65 -2.19 32.37
N THR A 2 26.67 -3.08 32.55
CA THR A 2 26.84 -4.33 33.32
C THR A 2 27.89 -5.29 32.74
N ALA A 3 27.93 -5.53 31.42
CA ALA A 3 28.91 -6.41 30.80
C ALA A 3 30.36 -5.84 30.80
N GLN A 4 30.50 -4.52 30.67
CA GLN A 4 31.80 -3.84 30.76
C GLN A 4 32.34 -3.89 32.20
N ALA A 5 31.47 -3.67 33.19
CA ALA A 5 31.82 -3.81 34.60
C ALA A 5 32.29 -5.24 34.92
N LEU A 6 31.56 -6.26 34.44
CA LEU A 6 31.93 -7.67 34.62
C LEU A 6 33.29 -8.01 33.99
N TYR A 7 33.58 -7.49 32.79
CA TYR A 7 34.89 -7.67 32.15
C TYR A 7 36.01 -7.01 32.96
N ASN A 8 35.82 -5.74 33.36
CA ASN A 8 36.82 -5.00 34.14
C ASN A 8 37.10 -5.70 35.48
N THR A 9 36.06 -6.11 36.21
CA THR A 9 36.22 -6.86 37.48
C THR A 9 36.94 -8.20 37.27
N SER A 10 36.65 -8.93 36.19
CA SER A 10 37.33 -10.20 35.89
C SER A 10 38.82 -9.99 35.59
N VAL A 11 39.16 -8.92 34.89
CA VAL A 11 40.57 -8.52 34.60
C VAL A 11 41.31 -8.19 35.90
N ASP A 12 40.69 -7.40 36.78
CA ASP A 12 41.26 -7.00 38.08
C ASP A 12 41.44 -8.18 39.05
N LEU A 13 40.56 -9.18 39.00
CA LEU A 13 40.72 -10.39 39.80
C LEU A 13 41.79 -11.33 39.24
N LYS A 14 41.96 -11.37 37.91
CA LYS A 14 43.02 -12.15 37.25
C LYS A 14 44.41 -11.56 37.52
N THR A 15 44.57 -10.24 37.54
CA THR A 15 45.85 -9.60 37.91
C THR A 15 46.23 -9.86 39.37
N ASN A 16 45.25 -10.05 40.25
CA ASN A 16 45.44 -10.46 41.64
C ASN A 16 45.51 -12.00 41.83
N SER A 17 45.56 -12.80 40.75
CA SER A 17 45.58 -14.27 40.77
C SER A 17 44.37 -14.94 41.47
N LEU A 18 43.24 -14.23 41.56
CA LEU A 18 42.01 -14.69 42.23
C LEU A 18 41.03 -15.38 41.28
N VAL A 19 41.21 -15.22 39.96
CA VAL A 19 40.31 -15.72 38.91
C VAL A 19 41.12 -16.28 37.73
N ALA A 20 40.62 -17.35 37.11
CA ALA A 20 41.28 -18.02 36.00
C ALA A 20 41.14 -17.24 34.67
N GLY A 21 42.11 -17.39 33.76
CA GLY A 21 42.07 -16.72 32.45
C GLY A 21 40.83 -17.04 31.61
N ILE A 22 40.19 -18.18 31.85
CA ILE A 22 38.94 -18.59 31.19
C ILE A 22 37.75 -17.69 31.57
N ASP A 23 37.72 -17.15 32.78
CA ASP A 23 36.62 -16.29 33.23
C ASP A 23 36.74 -14.89 32.64
N VAL A 24 37.98 -14.39 32.47
CA VAL A 24 38.26 -13.16 31.73
C VAL A 24 37.83 -13.30 30.27
N LEU A 25 38.17 -14.43 29.63
CA LEU A 25 37.77 -14.70 28.24
C LEU A 25 36.24 -14.77 28.12
N ARG A 26 35.56 -15.42 29.07
CA ARG A 26 34.09 -15.48 29.11
C ARG A 26 33.48 -14.08 29.23
N ALA A 27 33.99 -13.26 30.14
CA ALA A 27 33.53 -11.88 30.31
C ALA A 27 33.80 -11.02 29.06
N GLN A 28 34.93 -11.25 28.37
CA GLN A 28 35.25 -10.58 27.11
C GLN A 28 34.27 -10.96 25.99
N VAL A 29 33.99 -12.25 25.81
CA VAL A 29 33.01 -12.73 24.82
C VAL A 29 31.63 -12.16 25.12
N GLN A 30 31.23 -12.11 26.39
CA GLN A 30 29.96 -11.51 26.79
C GLN A 30 29.91 -10.01 26.46
N LEU A 31 30.97 -9.26 26.75
CA LEU A 31 31.07 -7.86 26.38
C LEU A 31 30.97 -7.67 24.86
N SER A 32 31.75 -8.41 24.07
CA SER A 32 31.71 -8.33 22.61
C SER A 32 30.33 -8.66 22.04
N THR A 33 29.64 -9.65 22.60
CA THR A 33 28.29 -10.03 22.20
C THR A 33 27.28 -8.92 22.50
N GLU A 34 27.35 -8.31 23.69
CA GLU A 34 26.46 -7.20 24.06
C GLU A 34 26.74 -5.93 23.23
N THR A 35 28.01 -5.64 22.91
CA THR A 35 28.36 -4.54 22.00
C THR A 35 27.81 -4.77 20.60
N GLN A 36 27.91 -6.00 20.08
CA GLN A 36 27.33 -6.33 18.78
C GLN A 36 25.81 -6.19 18.80
N ARG A 37 25.13 -6.67 19.86
CA ARG A 37 23.67 -6.51 20.04
C ARG A 37 23.25 -5.05 20.09
N LEU A 38 23.95 -4.22 20.86
CA LEU A 38 23.68 -2.78 20.92
C LEU A 38 23.83 -2.11 19.55
N THR A 39 24.89 -2.46 18.81
CA THR A 39 25.14 -1.91 17.47
C THR A 39 24.02 -2.29 16.50
N ALA A 40 23.60 -3.57 16.50
CA ALA A 40 22.50 -4.04 15.69
C ALA A 40 21.18 -3.33 16.06
N ALA A 41 20.86 -3.25 17.36
CA ALA A 41 19.65 -2.60 17.85
C ALA A 41 19.61 -1.09 17.51
N SER A 42 20.73 -0.38 17.64
CA SER A 42 20.82 1.03 17.20
C SER A 42 20.59 1.19 15.71
N ASN A 43 21.22 0.33 14.90
CA ASN A 43 21.03 0.38 13.44
C ASN A 43 19.57 0.11 13.04
N ASP A 44 18.92 -0.85 13.68
CA ASP A 44 17.52 -1.16 13.39
C ASP A 44 16.58 -0.04 13.86
N ALA A 45 16.85 0.58 15.01
CA ALA A 45 16.11 1.75 15.47
C ALA A 45 16.23 2.92 14.47
N GLU A 46 17.43 3.21 13.97
CA GLU A 46 17.62 4.28 12.97
C GLU A 46 16.94 3.95 11.63
N LYS A 47 16.97 2.69 11.18
CA LYS A 47 16.21 2.27 9.98
C LYS A 47 14.71 2.48 10.16
N VAL A 48 14.14 2.09 11.31
CA VAL A 48 12.72 2.27 11.60
C VAL A 48 12.35 3.75 11.66
N LYS A 49 13.21 4.61 12.24
CA LYS A 49 12.99 6.07 12.22
C LYS A 49 12.98 6.63 10.79
N LEU A 50 13.88 6.19 9.93
CA LEU A 50 13.89 6.61 8.52
C LEU A 50 12.65 6.13 7.78
N GLN A 51 12.19 4.90 8.04
CA GLN A 51 10.93 4.39 7.49
C GLN A 51 9.73 5.20 7.97
N LEU A 52 9.68 5.52 9.26
CA LEU A 52 8.63 6.36 9.83
C LEU A 52 8.62 7.74 9.18
N ALA A 53 9.77 8.43 9.14
CA ALA A 53 9.93 9.73 8.48
C ALA A 53 9.40 9.69 7.05
N ARG A 54 9.74 8.64 6.29
CA ARG A 54 9.25 8.44 4.93
C ARG A 54 7.72 8.28 4.87
N ILE A 55 7.12 7.53 5.79
CA ILE A 55 5.66 7.28 5.83
C ILE A 55 4.90 8.56 6.18
N ILE A 56 5.39 9.36 7.13
CA ILE A 56 4.73 10.61 7.56
C ILE A 56 5.13 11.83 6.72
N GLY A 57 6.01 11.66 5.72
CA GLY A 57 6.41 12.70 4.78
C GLY A 57 7.46 13.69 5.29
N LEU A 58 8.25 13.34 6.31
CA LEU A 58 9.37 14.16 6.77
C LEU A 58 10.61 13.96 5.87
N PRO A 59 11.41 15.02 5.65
CA PRO A 59 12.72 14.91 5.01
C PRO A 59 13.60 13.82 5.65
N LEU A 60 14.23 12.99 4.80
CA LEU A 60 15.16 11.96 5.25
C LEU A 60 16.37 12.61 5.94
N GLY A 61 16.66 12.19 7.16
CA GLY A 61 17.74 12.76 7.97
C GLY A 61 17.33 13.93 8.88
N GLN A 62 16.07 14.39 8.81
CA GLN A 62 15.53 15.25 9.86
C GLN A 62 15.49 14.46 11.18
N THR A 63 16.14 14.99 12.22
CA THR A 63 16.07 14.40 13.55
C THR A 63 14.71 14.70 14.18
N PHE A 64 14.05 13.66 14.67
CA PHE A 64 12.83 13.77 15.45
C PHE A 64 12.90 12.77 16.61
N GLN A 65 12.20 13.08 17.69
CA GLN A 65 12.12 12.24 18.87
C GLN A 65 10.66 11.85 19.09
N LEU A 66 10.45 10.61 19.51
CA LEU A 66 9.14 10.15 19.96
C LEU A 66 8.94 10.65 21.39
N ASP A 67 7.75 11.15 21.72
CA ASP A 67 7.42 11.46 23.12
C ASP A 67 7.42 10.13 23.90
N PRO A 68 8.23 10.00 24.96
CA PRO A 68 8.27 8.79 25.78
C PRO A 68 6.95 8.54 26.52
N ARG A 69 6.06 9.53 26.61
CA ARG A 69 4.73 9.38 27.19
C ARG A 69 3.73 9.09 26.08
N LEU A 70 3.44 7.81 25.90
CA LEU A 70 2.30 7.40 25.08
C LEU A 70 1.01 7.91 25.76
N PRO A 71 0.14 8.63 25.05
CA PRO A 71 -1.16 8.98 25.61
C PRO A 71 -1.95 7.71 25.89
N GLU A 72 -2.63 7.69 27.03
CA GLU A 72 -3.60 6.65 27.33
C GLU A 72 -4.74 6.77 26.32
N LEU A 73 -4.83 5.79 25.41
CA LEU A 73 -5.90 5.77 24.42
C LEU A 73 -7.19 5.36 25.14
N PRO A 74 -8.32 6.05 24.89
CA PRO A 74 -9.58 5.64 25.48
C PRO A 74 -9.94 4.23 24.99
N ASP A 75 -10.56 3.44 25.87
CA ASP A 75 -11.12 2.16 25.47
C ASP A 75 -12.10 2.36 24.31
N PRO A 76 -12.05 1.49 23.28
CA PRO A 76 -12.95 1.59 22.15
C PRO A 76 -14.39 1.55 22.64
N THR A 77 -15.14 2.62 22.39
CA THR A 77 -16.52 2.81 22.82
C THR A 77 -17.53 1.97 22.04
N MET A 78 -17.07 1.22 21.05
CA MET A 78 -17.89 0.52 20.07
C MET A 78 -17.96 -0.97 20.40
N THR A 79 -19.18 -1.51 20.40
CA THR A 79 -19.41 -2.97 20.50
C THR A 79 -18.93 -3.71 19.25
N LEU A 80 -18.73 -5.02 19.33
CA LEU A 80 -18.30 -5.83 18.19
C LEU A 80 -19.32 -5.74 17.04
N GLU A 81 -20.60 -5.78 17.36
CA GLU A 81 -21.69 -5.73 16.37
C GLU A 81 -21.67 -4.40 15.62
N GLN A 82 -21.51 -3.28 16.33
CA GLN A 82 -21.37 -1.96 15.72
C GLN A 82 -20.10 -1.86 14.87
N ALA A 83 -18.99 -2.46 15.30
CA ALA A 83 -17.75 -2.50 14.54
C ALA A 83 -17.90 -3.23 13.21
N VAL A 84 -18.62 -4.36 13.22
CA VAL A 84 -18.90 -5.15 12.02
C VAL A 84 -19.83 -4.39 11.06
N GLU A 85 -20.88 -3.76 11.58
CA GLU A 85 -21.78 -2.95 10.76
C GLU A 85 -21.05 -1.76 10.10
N GLN A 86 -20.23 -1.05 10.87
CA GLN A 86 -19.40 0.03 10.35
C GLN A 86 -18.39 -0.49 9.31
N ALA A 87 -17.78 -1.65 9.56
CA ALA A 87 -16.84 -2.27 8.63
C ALA A 87 -17.51 -2.55 7.28
N TYR A 88 -18.71 -3.13 7.24
CA TYR A 88 -19.42 -3.35 5.96
C TYR A 88 -19.72 -2.04 5.22
N ARG A 89 -19.96 -0.94 5.93
CA ARG A 89 -20.24 0.36 5.30
C ARG A 89 -18.99 1.07 4.80
N GLN A 90 -17.87 0.99 5.52
CA GLN A 90 -16.72 1.86 5.30
C GLN A 90 -15.50 1.16 4.70
N ARG A 91 -15.42 -0.18 4.77
CA ARG A 91 -14.28 -0.92 4.23
C ARG A 91 -14.18 -0.77 2.71
N ALA A 92 -13.14 -0.09 2.27
CA ALA A 92 -12.91 0.18 0.85
C ALA A 92 -12.72 -1.11 0.04
N ASP A 93 -12.11 -2.16 0.61
CA ASP A 93 -11.95 -3.45 -0.05
C ASP A 93 -13.28 -4.16 -0.28
N TYR A 94 -14.18 -4.15 0.72
CA TYR A 94 -15.53 -4.69 0.59
C TYR A 94 -16.37 -3.91 -0.43
N GLN A 95 -16.37 -2.57 -0.36
CA GLN A 95 -17.08 -1.73 -1.34
C GLN A 95 -16.55 -1.95 -2.77
N ALA A 96 -15.23 -2.04 -2.93
CA ALA A 96 -14.63 -2.37 -4.23
C ALA A 96 -15.03 -3.76 -4.73
N ALA A 97 -15.18 -4.75 -3.86
CA ALA A 97 -15.70 -6.06 -4.25
C ALA A 97 -17.16 -5.99 -4.70
N LEU A 98 -18.01 -5.23 -4.01
CA LEU A 98 -19.41 -5.02 -4.38
C LEU A 98 -19.54 -4.34 -5.75
N GLU A 99 -18.76 -3.30 -6.01
CA GLU A 99 -18.77 -2.62 -7.31
C GLU A 99 -18.26 -3.52 -8.45
N ARG A 100 -17.32 -4.43 -8.18
CA ARG A 100 -16.91 -5.44 -9.17
C ARG A 100 -18.05 -6.39 -9.54
N VAL A 101 -18.87 -6.78 -8.57
CA VAL A 101 -20.07 -7.61 -8.84
C VAL A 101 -21.06 -6.84 -9.70
N LYS A 102 -21.38 -5.58 -9.34
CA LYS A 102 -22.28 -4.73 -10.15
C LYS A 102 -21.74 -4.50 -11.57
N ALA A 103 -20.44 -4.30 -11.71
CA ALA A 103 -19.80 -4.16 -13.02
C ALA A 103 -19.92 -5.44 -13.85
N ALA A 104 -19.74 -6.62 -13.24
CA ALA A 104 -19.93 -7.90 -13.91
C ALA A 104 -21.39 -8.13 -14.33
N GLU A 105 -22.35 -7.74 -13.49
CA GLU A 105 -23.78 -7.78 -13.82
C GLU A 105 -24.12 -6.83 -14.98
N ALA A 106 -23.60 -5.61 -14.97
CA ALA A 106 -23.79 -4.64 -16.05
C ALA A 106 -23.15 -5.13 -17.36
N ALA A 107 -21.95 -5.72 -17.29
CA ALA A 107 -21.29 -6.32 -18.45
C ALA A 107 -22.13 -7.48 -19.03
N ARG A 108 -22.67 -8.34 -18.16
CA ARG A 108 -23.59 -9.40 -18.59
C ARG A 108 -24.84 -8.83 -19.26
N GLN A 109 -25.44 -7.77 -18.70
CA GLN A 109 -26.60 -7.12 -19.31
C GLN A 109 -26.26 -6.50 -20.67
N ALA A 110 -25.09 -5.88 -20.81
CA ALA A 110 -24.63 -5.33 -22.08
C ALA A 110 -24.49 -6.42 -23.15
N ILE A 111 -23.87 -7.56 -22.81
CA ILE A 111 -23.72 -8.71 -23.72
C ILE A 111 -25.09 -9.26 -24.13
N VAL A 112 -26.01 -9.45 -23.17
CA VAL A 112 -27.39 -9.88 -23.49
C VAL A 112 -28.09 -8.84 -24.38
N GLY A 113 -27.81 -7.55 -24.16
CA GLY A 113 -28.33 -6.45 -24.96
C GLY A 113 -27.85 -6.45 -26.42
N GLU A 114 -26.71 -7.07 -26.74
CA GLU A 114 -26.23 -7.18 -28.13
C GLU A 114 -27.16 -8.04 -29.02
N ALA A 115 -27.97 -8.91 -28.42
CA ALA A 115 -29.00 -9.68 -29.12
C ALA A 115 -30.27 -8.86 -29.41
N LEU A 116 -30.38 -7.63 -28.91
CA LEU A 116 -31.52 -6.76 -29.17
C LEU A 116 -31.33 -5.98 -30.48
N PRO A 117 -32.44 -5.58 -31.15
CA PRO A 117 -32.37 -4.62 -32.24
C PRO A 117 -31.69 -3.32 -31.81
N SER A 118 -30.79 -2.80 -32.65
CA SER A 118 -30.14 -1.51 -32.44
C SER A 118 -30.47 -0.53 -33.55
N VAL A 119 -30.54 0.75 -33.19
CA VAL A 119 -30.78 1.85 -34.13
C VAL A 119 -29.55 2.74 -34.12
N ARG A 120 -29.01 3.03 -35.31
CA ARG A 120 -27.91 3.98 -35.50
C ARG A 120 -28.36 5.11 -36.39
N VAL A 121 -27.97 6.32 -36.03
CA VAL A 121 -28.18 7.53 -36.82
C VAL A 121 -26.81 8.16 -37.04
N ASN A 122 -26.46 8.41 -38.29
CA ASN A 122 -25.24 9.09 -38.68
C ASN A 122 -25.62 10.36 -39.44
N ALA A 123 -24.90 11.45 -39.20
CA ALA A 123 -25.06 12.68 -39.94
C ALA A 123 -23.68 13.27 -40.19
N ASP A 124 -23.45 13.72 -41.41
CA ASP A 124 -22.23 14.40 -41.82
C ASP A 124 -22.56 15.67 -42.61
N TYR A 125 -21.64 16.63 -42.49
CA TYR A 125 -21.65 17.89 -43.21
C TYR A 125 -20.21 18.29 -43.49
N GLY A 126 -19.90 18.64 -44.72
CA GLY A 126 -18.55 19.04 -45.12
C GLY A 126 -18.50 19.60 -46.53
N GLU A 127 -17.34 20.06 -46.96
CA GLU A 127 -17.14 20.60 -48.30
C GLU A 127 -16.27 19.65 -49.11
N ILE A 128 -16.68 19.32 -50.33
CA ILE A 128 -15.96 18.40 -51.21
C ILE A 128 -15.62 19.12 -52.51
N GLY A 129 -14.34 19.12 -52.90
CA GLY A 129 -13.85 19.74 -54.14
C GLY A 129 -12.37 19.42 -54.38
N LEU A 130 -11.90 19.64 -55.61
CA LEU A 130 -10.50 19.36 -56.00
C LEU A 130 -9.53 20.45 -55.51
N THR A 131 -10.04 21.63 -55.20
CA THR A 131 -9.31 22.77 -54.62
C THR A 131 -10.18 23.48 -53.58
N PRO A 132 -9.61 24.21 -52.60
CA PRO A 132 -10.41 24.96 -51.61
C PRO A 132 -11.39 25.96 -52.23
N ALA A 133 -11.06 26.53 -53.39
CA ALA A 133 -11.93 27.47 -54.10
C ALA A 133 -13.07 26.80 -54.89
N SER A 134 -13.02 25.47 -55.08
CA SER A 134 -14.04 24.69 -55.81
C SER A 134 -14.83 23.75 -54.90
N ALA A 135 -14.64 23.85 -53.59
CA ALA A 135 -15.32 23.01 -52.62
C ALA A 135 -16.81 23.37 -52.55
N GLN A 136 -17.67 22.36 -52.61
CA GLN A 136 -19.13 22.49 -52.52
C GLN A 136 -19.61 21.85 -51.22
N ALA A 137 -20.51 22.54 -50.52
CA ALA A 137 -21.13 22.02 -49.31
C ALA A 137 -21.94 20.74 -49.63
N THR A 138 -21.67 19.70 -48.87
CA THR A 138 -22.29 18.38 -48.96
C THR A 138 -22.78 18.00 -47.57
N TYR A 139 -23.93 17.33 -47.50
CA TYR A 139 -24.47 16.81 -46.26
C TYR A 139 -25.08 15.43 -46.48
N SER A 140 -25.05 14.60 -45.45
CA SER A 140 -25.67 13.28 -45.47
C SER A 140 -26.27 12.95 -44.10
N VAL A 141 -27.42 12.27 -44.10
CA VAL A 141 -28.08 11.77 -42.89
C VAL A 141 -28.56 10.35 -43.17
N ILE A 142 -28.13 9.40 -42.34
CA ILE A 142 -28.39 7.97 -42.53
C ILE A 142 -28.90 7.38 -41.21
N GLY A 143 -30.13 6.87 -41.24
CA GLY A 143 -30.69 6.01 -40.19
C GLY A 143 -30.58 4.54 -40.59
N ALA A 144 -30.15 3.68 -39.68
CA ALA A 144 -30.05 2.23 -39.89
C ALA A 144 -30.58 1.47 -38.67
N VAL A 145 -31.35 0.40 -38.94
CA VAL A 145 -31.82 -0.54 -37.92
C VAL A 145 -31.11 -1.88 -38.15
N ASN A 146 -30.50 -2.43 -37.10
CA ASN A 146 -29.82 -3.71 -37.14
C ASN A 146 -30.55 -4.71 -36.24
N ILE A 147 -31.02 -5.83 -36.82
CA ILE A 147 -31.72 -6.90 -36.11
C ILE A 147 -30.89 -8.18 -36.22
N PRO A 148 -30.22 -8.62 -35.14
CA PRO A 148 -29.48 -9.88 -35.17
C PRO A 148 -30.44 -11.09 -35.17
N ILE A 149 -30.32 -11.98 -36.16
CA ILE A 149 -31.18 -13.18 -36.31
C ILE A 149 -30.47 -14.46 -35.83
N PHE A 150 -29.18 -14.61 -36.12
CA PHE A 150 -28.36 -15.73 -35.66
C PHE A 150 -26.88 -15.32 -35.60
N GLN A 151 -26.25 -15.51 -34.43
CA GLN A 151 -24.86 -15.10 -34.18
C GLN A 151 -23.92 -16.29 -33.86
N GLY A 152 -24.41 -17.54 -33.96
CA GLY A 152 -23.56 -18.73 -33.87
C GLY A 152 -22.98 -19.05 -32.48
N GLY A 153 -23.62 -18.62 -31.39
CA GLY A 153 -23.21 -18.93 -30.02
C GLY A 153 -22.10 -18.03 -29.46
N ARG A 154 -21.93 -16.85 -30.06
CA ARG A 154 -21.11 -15.76 -29.52
C ARG A 154 -21.88 -14.95 -28.50
#